data_AF-A0A016VLM2-F1
#
_entry.id   AF-A0A016VLM2-F1
#
_cell.length_a   1.000
_cell.length_b   1.000
_cell.length_c   1.000
_cell.angle_alpha   90.00
_cell.angle_beta   90.00
_cell.angle_gamma   90.00
#
_symmetry.space_group_name_H-M   'P 1'
#
loop_
_entity.id
_entity.type
_entity.pdbx_description
1 polymer ?
#
loop_
_entity_poly.entity_id
_entity_poly.type
_entity_poly.pdbx_seq_one_letter_code
_entity_poly.pdbx_strand_id
1 'polypeptide(L)'
;MFPENTASWPEGDYCIMPGKSRVCPKGFRRDSVSLAVPIIFGPMEKYNDGTHEEPYIRLGNAGGFNLLLKEYDQAYALRLTACCKY
;
A
#
# COMPACT_ATOMS: atom_id res chain seq x y z
N MET A 1 -25.92 6.59 22.29
CA MET A 1 -24.81 5.64 22.50
C MET A 1 -24.86 4.67 21.33
N PHE A 2 -23.99 4.82 20.34
CA PHE A 2 -24.00 3.93 19.17
C PHE A 2 -23.49 2.56 19.62
N PRO A 3 -24.17 1.44 19.29
CA PRO A 3 -23.69 0.13 19.65
C PRO A 3 -22.32 -0.08 18.99
N GLU A 4 -21.32 -0.36 19.81
CA GLU A 4 -20.01 -0.80 19.35
C GLU A 4 -20.24 -2.11 18.61
N ASN A 5 -20.25 -2.04 17.28
CA ASN A 5 -20.54 -3.16 16.42
C ASN A 5 -19.36 -4.14 16.55
N THR A 6 -19.45 -5.07 17.50
CA THR A 6 -18.55 -6.21 17.68
C THR A 6 -18.75 -7.21 16.56
N ALA A 7 -18.74 -6.74 15.31
CA ALA A 7 -18.76 -7.57 14.13
C ALA A 7 -17.46 -8.39 14.13
N SER A 8 -17.53 -9.59 14.73
CA SER A 8 -16.49 -10.58 14.61
C SER A 8 -16.41 -10.93 13.13
N TRP A 9 -15.23 -10.74 12.56
CA TRP A 9 -14.99 -11.13 11.19
C TRP A 9 -15.39 -12.60 10.95
N PRO A 10 -15.95 -12.92 9.77
CA PRO A 10 -16.34 -14.29 9.44
C PRO A 10 -15.15 -15.25 9.54
N GLU A 11 -15.46 -16.54 9.69
CA GLU A 11 -14.45 -17.59 9.62
C GLU A 11 -13.89 -17.69 8.19
N GLY A 12 -12.59 -17.94 8.08
CA GLY A 12 -11.88 -18.10 6.82
C GLY A 12 -10.54 -17.35 6.76
N ASP A 13 -9.83 -17.59 5.67
CA ASP A 13 -8.54 -16.99 5.37
C ASP A 13 -8.76 -15.71 4.56
N TYR A 14 -8.31 -14.58 5.11
CA TYR A 14 -8.41 -13.32 4.39
C TYR A 14 -7.34 -12.33 4.85
N CYS A 15 -6.89 -11.53 3.89
CA CYS A 15 -5.94 -10.47 4.09
C CYS A 15 -6.62 -9.13 3.79
N ILE A 16 -6.55 -8.20 4.73
CA ILE A 16 -7.07 -6.85 4.57
C ILE A 16 -5.91 -5.86 4.43
N MET A 17 -6.10 -4.85 3.58
CA MET A 17 -5.15 -3.75 3.48
C MET A 17 -5.38 -2.80 4.67
N PRO A 18 -4.36 -2.53 5.48
CA PRO A 18 -4.48 -1.52 6.52
C PRO A 18 -4.68 -0.15 5.84
N GLY A 19 -5.66 0.60 6.32
CA GLY A 19 -5.81 2.02 5.99
C GLY A 19 -4.69 2.84 6.65
N LYS A 20 -5.01 4.02 7.19
CA LYS A 20 -3.99 4.84 7.90
C LYS A 20 -3.44 4.18 9.17
N SER A 21 -4.15 3.22 9.75
CA SER A 21 -3.71 2.51 10.96
C SER A 21 -2.54 1.58 10.63
N ARG A 22 -1.48 1.67 11.42
CA ARG A 22 -0.36 0.72 11.35
C ARG A 22 -0.63 -0.56 12.12
N VAL A 23 -1.72 -0.63 12.89
CA VAL A 23 -2.03 -1.77 13.78
C VAL A 23 -3.08 -2.65 13.12
N CYS A 24 -2.81 -3.96 13.07
CA CYS A 24 -3.76 -4.94 12.58
C CYS A 24 -4.90 -5.16 13.59
N PRO A 25 -6.14 -5.39 13.14
CA PRO A 25 -7.23 -5.73 14.04
C PRO A 25 -6.92 -6.99 14.86
N LYS A 26 -7.61 -7.15 15.99
CA LYS A 26 -7.46 -8.32 16.86
C LYS A 26 -7.70 -9.60 16.07
N GLY A 27 -6.81 -10.58 16.22
CA GLY A 27 -6.87 -11.86 15.51
C GLY A 27 -6.16 -11.89 14.15
N PHE A 28 -5.63 -10.75 13.67
CA PHE A 28 -4.86 -10.69 12.44
C PHE A 28 -3.37 -10.52 12.75
N ARG A 29 -2.55 -11.04 11.85
CA ARG A 29 -1.09 -10.88 11.85
C ARG A 29 -0.68 -10.04 10.64
N ARG A 30 0.33 -9.21 10.83
CA ARG A 30 0.87 -8.41 9.73
C ARG A 30 1.66 -9.31 8.79
N ASP A 31 1.41 -9.16 7.49
CA ASP A 31 2.16 -9.80 6.42
C ASP A 31 2.52 -8.77 5.35
N SER A 32 3.46 -9.08 4.46
CA SER A 32 3.80 -8.21 3.35
C SER A 32 4.40 -8.93 2.16
N VAL A 33 4.04 -8.47 0.96
CA VAL A 33 4.69 -8.85 -0.30
C VAL A 33 5.43 -7.65 -0.87
N SER A 34 6.58 -7.89 -1.49
CA SER A 34 7.39 -6.87 -2.14
C SER A 34 7.55 -7.21 -3.61
N LEU A 35 7.39 -6.19 -4.46
CA LEU A 35 7.59 -6.27 -5.90
C LEU A 35 8.65 -5.26 -6.31
N ALA A 36 9.57 -5.67 -7.18
CA ALA A 36 10.50 -4.77 -7.84
C ALA A 36 10.07 -4.60 -9.30
N VAL A 37 9.89 -3.37 -9.74
CA VAL A 37 9.43 -3.03 -11.10
C VAL A 37 10.51 -2.16 -11.75
N PRO A 38 11.04 -2.51 -12.94
CA PRO A 38 11.98 -1.67 -13.66
C PRO A 38 11.44 -0.26 -13.92
N ILE A 39 12.31 0.74 -13.86
CA ILE A 39 11.92 2.14 -14.12
C ILE A 39 11.80 2.35 -15.63
N ILE A 40 10.61 2.73 -16.08
CA ILE A 40 10.37 3.25 -17.44
C ILE A 40 10.24 4.76 -17.41
N PHE A 41 9.58 5.29 -16.37
CA PHE A 41 9.43 6.72 -16.12
C PHE A 41 9.97 7.06 -14.74
N GLY A 42 10.72 8.16 -14.61
CA GLY A 42 11.32 8.63 -13.36
C GLY A 42 10.37 9.51 -12.52
N PRO A 43 10.68 9.77 -11.24
CA PRO A 43 9.84 10.58 -10.35
C PRO A 43 9.77 12.07 -10.74
N MET A 44 10.65 12.54 -11.64
CA MET A 44 10.66 13.91 -12.15
C MET A 44 9.82 14.09 -13.41
N GLU A 45 9.42 13.00 -14.07
CA GLU A 45 8.62 13.06 -15.29
C GLU A 45 7.14 13.24 -14.96
N LYS A 46 6.49 14.10 -15.74
CA LYS A 46 5.11 14.51 -15.53
C LYS A 46 4.29 14.34 -16.80
N TYR A 47 2.99 14.09 -16.64
CA TYR A 47 2.01 14.21 -17.69
C TYR A 47 1.14 15.45 -17.47
N ASN A 48 0.58 15.96 -18.55
CA ASN A 48 -0.38 17.04 -18.50
C ASN A 48 -1.78 16.45 -18.70
N ASP A 49 -2.68 16.65 -17.74
CA ASP A 49 -4.06 16.15 -17.80
C ASP A 49 -5.04 17.11 -18.52
N GLY A 50 -4.51 18.19 -19.09
CA GLY A 50 -5.26 19.28 -19.72
C GLY A 50 -5.44 20.50 -18.83
N THR A 51 -5.25 20.37 -17.52
CA THR A 51 -5.40 21.46 -16.54
C THR A 51 -4.18 21.64 -15.63
N HIS A 52 -3.47 20.55 -15.32
CA HIS A 52 -2.29 20.56 -14.46
C HIS A 52 -1.22 19.59 -14.95
N GLU A 53 0.03 19.85 -14.52
CA GLU A 53 1.11 18.88 -14.62
C GLU A 53 1.15 17.99 -13.37
N GLU A 54 1.07 16.67 -13.58
CA GLU A 54 1.10 15.68 -12.52
C GLU A 54 2.21 14.65 -12.75
N PRO A 55 2.98 14.25 -11.71
CA PRO A 55 4.05 13.27 -11.88
C PRO A 55 3.47 11.90 -12.25
N TYR A 56 4.12 11.20 -13.19
CA TYR A 56 3.75 9.83 -13.56
C TYR A 56 3.86 8.87 -12.37
N ILE A 57 4.86 9.09 -11.51
CA ILE A 57 5.15 8.24 -10.35
C ILE A 57 5.22 9.10 -9.09
N ARG A 58 4.40 8.78 -8.10
CA ARG A 58 4.43 9.39 -6.77
C ARG A 58 4.99 8.40 -5.76
N LEU A 59 6.20 8.70 -5.26
CA LEU A 59 6.82 7.93 -4.18
C LEU A 59 6.14 8.25 -2.84
N GLY A 60 6.25 7.31 -1.89
CA GLY A 60 5.80 7.52 -0.52
C GLY A 60 4.92 6.39 0.02
N ASN A 61 4.21 6.72 1.09
CA ASN A 61 3.39 5.77 1.83
C ASN A 61 1.91 6.17 1.77
N ALA A 62 1.04 5.21 1.46
CA ALA A 62 -0.40 5.38 1.52
C ALA A 62 -1.01 4.11 2.10
N GLY A 63 -1.53 4.19 3.33
CA GLY A 63 -2.03 3.01 4.05
C GLY A 63 -1.00 1.88 4.14
N GLY A 64 -1.37 0.69 3.66
CA GLY A 64 -0.48 -0.47 3.55
C GLY A 64 0.52 -0.44 2.40
N PHE A 65 0.47 0.57 1.53
CA PHE A 65 1.32 0.68 0.35
C PHE A 65 2.53 1.57 0.63
N ASN A 66 3.72 1.10 0.24
CA ASN A 66 4.95 1.89 0.26
C ASN A 66 5.66 1.72 -1.09
N LEU A 67 5.80 2.82 -1.82
CA LEU A 67 6.54 2.86 -3.08
C LEU A 67 7.82 3.69 -2.89
N LEU A 68 8.96 3.06 -3.16
CA LEU A 68 10.27 3.69 -3.04
C LEU A 68 11.14 3.42 -4.26
N LEU A 69 12.04 4.36 -4.55
CA LEU A 69 13.01 4.25 -5.63
C LEU A 69 14.27 3.52 -5.13
N LYS A 70 14.69 2.49 -5.85
CA LYS A 70 16.00 1.83 -5.69
C LYS A 70 16.91 2.30 -6.83
N GLU A 71 17.63 3.40 -6.59
CA GLU A 71 18.45 4.06 -7.63
C GLU A 71 19.51 3.14 -8.24
N TYR A 72 20.20 2.36 -7.40
CA TYR A 72 21.23 1.41 -7.85
C TYR A 72 20.69 0.31 -8.75
N ASP A 73 19.49 -0.18 -8.44
CA ASP A 73 18.85 -1.28 -9.18
C ASP A 73 18.01 -0.78 -10.35
N GLN A 74 17.95 0.55 -10.55
CA GLN A 74 17.05 1.21 -11.50
C GLN A 74 15.62 0.65 -11.46
N ALA A 75 15.11 0.43 -10.25
CA ALA A 75 13.81 -0.19 -10.01
C ALA A 75 12.99 0.58 -8.97
N TYR A 76 11.68 0.54 -9.12
CA TYR A 76 10.75 0.86 -8.04
C TYR A 76 10.53 -0.37 -7.18
N ALA A 77 10.65 -0.23 -5.87
CA ALA A 77 10.25 -1.25 -4.91
C ALA A 77 8.87 -0.87 -4.33
N LEU A 78 7.85 -1.65 -4.68
CA LEU A 78 6.51 -1.56 -4.11
C LEU A 78 6.37 -2.61 -3.01
N ARG A 79 6.16 -2.16 -1.78
CA ARG A 79 5.82 -3.02 -0.65
C ARG A 79 4.35 -2.88 -0.31
N LEU A 80 3.64 -4.00 -0.37
CA LEU A 80 2.25 -4.14 0.02
C LEU A 80 2.21 -4.81 1.39
N THR A 81 1.75 -4.08 2.39
CA THR A 81 1.52 -4.61 3.74
C THR A 81 0.04 -4.95 3.88
N ALA A 82 -0.25 -6.14 4.40
CA ALA A 82 -1.59 -6.59 4.72
C ALA A 82 -1.66 -7.05 6.18
N CYS A 83 -2.88 -7.18 6.68
CA CYS A 83 -3.18 -7.89 7.91
C CYS A 83 -3.96 -9.15 7.54
N CYS A 84 -3.39 -10.32 7.79
CA CYS A 84 -3.96 -11.61 7.42
C CYS A 84 -4.43 -12.38 8.65
N LYS A 85 -5.54 -13.10 8.51
CA LYS A 85 -6.04 -14.08 9.47
C LYS A 85 -6.04 -15.44 8.77
N TYR A 86 -5.60 -16.46 9.51
CA TYR A 86 -5.54 -17.87 9.15
C TYR A 86 -6.21 -18.68 10.26
#